data_AF-A0A9F2R094-F1
#
_entry.id   AF-A0A9F2R094-F1
#
_cell.length_a   1.000
_cell.length_b   1.000
_cell.length_c   1.000
_cell.angle_alpha   90.00
_cell.angle_beta   90.00
_cell.angle_gamma   90.00
#
_symmetry.space_group_name_H-M   'P 1'
#
loop_
_entity.id
_entity.type
_entity.pdbx_description
1 polymer ?
#
loop_
_entity_poly.entity_id
_entity_poly.type
_entity_poly.pdbx_seq_one_letter_code
_entity_poly.pdbx_strand_id
1 'polypeptide(L)'
;LVYEDVFTVWETIWAAAQVSSSCYVLFIALALVEVYRDIILENNMDFTDIIKFFNEMAERHNTKQILQLARELVSKVQTLIENK
;
A
#
# COMPACT_ATOMS: atom_id res chain seq x y z
N LEU A 1 -0.06 6.82 -14.06
CA LEU A 1 -1.24 6.96 -13.19
C LEU A 1 -2.05 8.07 -13.82
N VAL A 2 -3.38 8.00 -13.81
CA VAL A 2 -4.15 9.20 -14.16
C VAL A 2 -3.83 10.25 -13.10
N TYR A 3 -3.66 11.51 -13.50
CA TYR A 3 -3.15 12.59 -12.63
C TYR A 3 -3.89 12.67 -11.27
N GLU A 4 -5.18 12.32 -11.25
CA GLU A 4 -6.02 12.24 -10.04
C GLU A 4 -5.57 11.18 -9.02
N ASP A 5 -5.11 10.01 -9.45
CA ASP A 5 -4.67 8.95 -8.55
C ASP A 5 -3.41 9.36 -7.79
N VAL A 6 -2.47 10.00 -8.49
CA VAL A 6 -1.22 10.51 -7.90
C VAL A 6 -1.52 11.53 -6.81
N PHE A 7 -2.39 12.50 -7.11
CA PHE A 7 -2.77 13.51 -6.13
C PHE A 7 -3.50 12.89 -4.94
N THR A 8 -4.42 11.96 -5.18
CA THR A 8 -5.13 11.28 -4.09
C THR A 8 -4.15 10.58 -3.14
N VAL A 9 -3.13 9.91 -3.68
CA VAL A 9 -2.07 9.27 -2.87
C VAL A 9 -1.27 10.32 -2.09
N TRP A 10 -0.82 11.39 -2.72
CA TRP A 10 -0.02 12.43 -2.06
C TRP A 10 -0.79 13.17 -0.96
N GLU A 11 -2.02 13.59 -1.25
CA GLU A 11 -2.90 14.23 -0.28
C GLU A 11 -3.18 13.31 0.90
N THR A 12 -3.38 12.01 0.65
CA THR A 12 -3.55 11.02 1.73
C THR A 12 -2.30 10.91 2.59
N ILE A 13 -1.10 10.86 1.99
CA ILE A 13 0.17 10.79 2.73
C ILE A 13 0.34 12.03 3.62
N TRP A 14 0.11 13.22 3.07
CA TRP A 14 0.24 14.47 3.82
C TRP A 14 -0.77 14.57 4.96
N ALA A 15 -2.03 14.19 4.72
CA ALA A 15 -3.05 14.16 5.77
C ALA A 15 -2.70 13.13 6.86
N ALA A 16 -2.31 11.91 6.47
CA ALA A 16 -1.98 10.83 7.39
C ALA A 16 -0.81 11.16 8.32
N ALA A 17 0.16 11.96 7.85
CA ALA A 17 1.27 12.44 8.68
C ALA A 17 0.81 13.26 9.90
N GLN A 18 -0.35 13.92 9.82
CA GLN A 18 -0.90 14.74 10.91
C GLN A 18 -1.89 13.98 11.80
N VAL A 19 -2.64 13.02 11.23
CA VAL A 19 -3.77 12.38 11.94
C VAL A 19 -3.54 10.93 12.33
N SER A 20 -2.48 10.28 11.83
CA SER A 20 -2.33 8.84 12.01
C SER A 20 -0.88 8.37 12.17
N SER A 21 -0.01 8.60 11.19
CA SER A 21 1.37 8.13 11.21
C SER A 21 2.26 8.93 10.26
N SER A 22 3.44 9.34 10.73
CA SER A 22 4.48 9.98 9.90
C SER A 22 5.08 9.04 8.84
N CYS A 23 4.93 7.72 9.02
CA CYS A 23 5.46 6.70 8.12
C CYS A 23 4.38 6.04 7.26
N TYR A 24 3.28 6.73 6.94
CA TYR A 24 2.14 6.18 6.20
C TYR A 24 2.53 5.54 4.85
N VAL A 25 3.60 6.04 4.21
CA VAL A 25 4.14 5.46 2.95
C VAL A 25 4.51 3.98 3.11
N LEU A 26 4.99 3.55 4.27
CA LEU A 26 5.30 2.14 4.53
C LEU A 26 4.04 1.26 4.54
N PHE A 27 2.91 1.79 5.01
CA PHE A 27 1.63 1.08 4.97
C PHE A 27 1.06 1.00 3.56
N ILE A 28 1.31 2.00 2.71
CA ILE A 28 0.98 1.93 1.28
C ILE A 28 1.83 0.83 0.60
N ALA A 29 3.13 0.79 0.87
CA ALA A 29 4.02 -0.25 0.34
C ALA A 29 3.59 -1.65 0.79
N LEU A 30 3.23 -1.81 2.07
CA LEU A 30 2.70 -3.05 2.60
C LEU A 30 1.36 -3.43 1.93
N ALA A 31 0.45 -2.47 1.77
CA ALA A 31 -0.83 -2.71 1.10
C ALA A 31 -0.65 -3.19 -0.36
N LEU A 32 0.33 -2.63 -1.09
CA LEU A 32 0.67 -3.10 -2.44
C LEU A 32 1.12 -4.55 -2.44
N VAL A 33 2.05 -4.92 -1.54
CA VAL A 33 2.52 -6.32 -1.44
C VAL A 33 1.39 -7.26 -1.00
N GLU A 34 0.54 -6.83 -0.07
CA GLU A 34 -0.62 -7.61 0.41
C GLU A 34 -1.66 -7.84 -0.69
N VAL A 35 -2.00 -6.84 -1.50
CA VAL A 35 -2.97 -6.98 -2.61
C VAL A 35 -2.51 -8.01 -3.64
N TYR A 36 -1.20 -8.11 -3.87
CA TYR A 36 -0.62 -9.04 -4.85
C TYR A 36 -0.04 -10.31 -4.22
N ARG A 37 -0.24 -10.53 -2.91
CA ARG A 37 0.32 -11.66 -2.16
C ARG A 37 0.04 -12.99 -2.83
N ASP A 38 -1.22 -13.24 -3.19
CA ASP A 38 -1.62 -14.53 -3.76
C ASP A 38 -0.97 -14.75 -5.12
N ILE A 39 -0.93 -13.73 -5.98
CA ILE A 39 -0.25 -13.78 -7.28
C ILE A 39 1.25 -14.06 -7.12
N ILE A 40 1.90 -13.38 -6.17
CA ILE A 40 3.34 -13.56 -5.90
C ILE A 40 3.62 -15.01 -5.45
N LEU A 41 2.79 -15.55 -4.55
CA LEU A 41 2.96 -16.89 -3.99
C LEU A 41 2.61 -18.00 -5.00
N GLU A 42 1.50 -17.87 -5.72
CA GLU A 42 1.03 -18.86 -6.70
C GLU A 42 1.99 -19.00 -7.89
N ASN A 43 2.64 -17.90 -8.29
CA ASN A 43 3.64 -17.92 -9.37
C ASN A 43 5.06 -18.22 -8.87
N ASN A 44 5.25 -18.43 -7.55
CA ASN A 44 6.56 -18.66 -6.93
C ASN A 44 7.61 -17.63 -7.38
N MET A 45 7.21 -16.36 -7.40
CA MET A 45 8.04 -15.26 -7.91
C MET A 45 9.27 -15.06 -7.05
N ASP A 46 10.44 -14.97 -7.68
CA ASP A 46 11.66 -14.54 -7.00
C ASP A 46 11.75 -13.01 -6.89
N PHE A 47 12.82 -12.49 -6.30
CA PHE A 47 13.00 -11.05 -6.13
C PHE A 47 13.04 -10.27 -7.47
N THR A 48 13.63 -10.85 -8.51
CA THR A 48 13.69 -10.24 -9.84
C THR A 48 12.31 -10.22 -10.50
N ASP A 49 11.54 -11.31 -10.35
CA ASP A 49 10.16 -11.39 -10.84
C ASP A 49 9.26 -10.36 -10.16
N ILE A 50 9.38 -10.20 -8.83
CA ILE A 50 8.60 -9.21 -8.08
C ILE A 50 8.88 -7.78 -8.58
N ILE A 51 10.15 -7.42 -8.79
CA ILE A 51 10.51 -6.09 -9.33
C ILE A 51 9.89 -5.90 -10.72
N LYS A 52 10.03 -6.91 -11.60
CA LYS A 52 9.48 -6.85 -12.95
C LYS A 52 7.96 -6.71 -12.93
N PHE A 53 7.28 -7.49 -12.08
CA PHE A 53 5.83 -7.44 -11.89
C PHE A 53 5.35 -6.05 -11.48
N PHE A 54 5.96 -5.43 -10.47
CA PHE A 54 5.55 -4.09 -10.03
C PHE A 54 5.84 -3.01 -11.07
N ASN A 55 6.94 -3.12 -11.83
CA ASN A 55 7.21 -2.22 -12.95
C ASN A 55 6.16 -2.35 -14.07
N GLU A 56 5.72 -3.57 -14.39
CA GLU A 56 4.68 -3.83 -15.40
C GLU A 56 3.27 -3.44 -14.92
N MET A 57 3.03 -3.43 -13.61
CA MET A 57 1.80 -2.95 -12.98
C MET A 57 1.79 -1.45 -12.71
N ALA A 58 2.89 -0.74 -12.99
CA ALA A 58 2.95 0.71 -12.86
C ALA A 58 1.72 1.33 -13.55
N GLU A 59 1.07 2.26 -12.85
CA GLU A 59 -0.13 2.96 -13.32
C GLU A 59 -1.42 2.13 -13.42
N ARG A 60 -1.38 0.83 -13.14
CA ARG A 60 -2.54 -0.08 -13.23
C ARG A 60 -3.08 -0.51 -11.86
N HIS A 61 -2.45 -0.06 -10.78
CA HIS A 61 -2.90 -0.33 -9.43
C HIS A 61 -4.26 0.33 -9.15
N ASN A 62 -5.15 -0.37 -8.45
CA ASN A 62 -6.39 0.22 -7.96
C ASN A 62 -6.09 1.09 -6.73
N THR A 63 -5.83 2.37 -6.96
CA THR A 63 -5.45 3.35 -5.93
C THR A 63 -6.40 3.35 -4.72
N LYS A 64 -7.71 3.31 -4.98
CA LYS A 64 -8.73 3.34 -3.91
C LYS A 64 -8.64 2.12 -3.00
N GLN A 65 -8.47 0.93 -3.58
CA GLN A 65 -8.30 -0.31 -2.84
C GLN A 65 -7.02 -0.29 -2.00
N ILE A 66 -5.91 0.17 -2.59
CA ILE A 66 -4.61 0.24 -1.91
C ILE A 66 -4.66 1.20 -0.71
N LEU A 67 -5.22 2.41 -0.88
CA LEU A 67 -5.32 3.39 0.20
C LEU A 67 -6.27 2.92 1.32
N GLN A 68 -7.35 2.23 0.97
CA GLN A 68 -8.26 1.64 1.96
C GLN A 68 -7.54 0.57 2.80
N LEU A 69 -6.82 -0.36 2.15
CA LEU A 69 -6.07 -1.39 2.87
C LEU A 69 -4.95 -0.80 3.73
N ALA A 70 -4.23 0.22 3.23
CA ALA A 70 -3.20 0.91 4.00
C ALA A 70 -3.78 1.49 5.31
N ARG A 71 -4.96 2.11 5.25
CA ARG A 71 -5.66 2.63 6.44
C ARG A 71 -6.04 1.51 7.43
N GLU A 72 -6.54 0.39 6.93
CA GLU A 72 -6.89 -0.77 7.75
C GLU A 72 -5.66 -1.36 8.45
N LEU A 73 -4.53 -1.44 7.75
CA LEU A 73 -3.26 -1.91 8.31
C LEU A 73 -2.78 -1.00 9.44
N VAL A 74 -2.89 0.33 9.29
CA VAL A 74 -2.57 1.27 10.37
C VAL A 74 -3.49 1.06 11.57
N SER A 75 -4.80 0.98 11.35
CA SER A 75 -5.78 0.75 12.42
C SER A 75 -5.50 -0.54 13.18
N LYS A 76 -5.18 -1.64 12.47
CA LYS A 76 -4.80 -2.91 13.10
C LYS A 76 -3.58 -2.74 14.01
N VAL A 77 -2.54 -2.04 13.56
CA VAL A 77 -1.35 -1.79 14.38
C VAL A 77 -1.68 -0.94 15.60
N GLN A 78 -2.48 0.11 15.46
CA GLN A 78 -2.91 0.95 16.58
C GLN A 78 -3.67 0.14 17.63
N THR A 79 -4.64 -0.69 17.21
CA THR A 79 -5.38 -1.59 18.10
C THR A 79 -4.47 -2.61 18.79
N LEU A 80 -3.46 -3.14 18.11
CA LEU A 80 -2.48 -4.04 18.73
C LEU A 80 -1.61 -3.35 19.79
N ILE A 81 -1.32 -2.06 19.62
CA ILE A 81 -0.57 -1.26 20.61
C ILE A 81 -1.45 -0.93 21.81
N GLU A 82 -2.72 -0.56 21.60
CA GLU A 82 -3.66 -0.23 22.68
C GLU A 82 -4.02 -1.43 23.58
N ASN A 83 -4.03 -2.64 23.01
CA ASN A 83 -4.32 -3.87 23.75
C ASN A 83 -3.10 -4.48 24.46
N LYS A 84 -2.00 -3.72 24.57
CA LYS A 84 -0.74 -4.17 25.18
C LYS A 84 -0.50 -3.46 26.51
#